data_AF-A0A8H7WB57-F1
#
_entry.id   AF-A0A8H7WB57-F1
#
_cell.length_a   1.000
_cell.length_b   1.000
_cell.length_c   1.000
_cell.angle_alpha   90.00
_cell.angle_beta   90.00
_cell.angle_gamma   90.00
#
_symmetry.space_group_name_H-M   'P 1'
#
loop_
_entity.id
_entity.type
_entity.pdbx_description
1 polymer ?
#
loop_
_entity_poly.entity_id
_entity_poly.type
_entity_poly.pdbx_seq_one_letter_code
_entity_poly.pdbx_strand_id
1 'polypeptide(L)'
;MQLTNILTVALLALGATAMPAPEPEAALEGRTLGLLKCIKSGGKYDWFKHKCNYPEPECPYGKKWDDYKKKCEYPPYDPPKCYQPEHGWCSKSKNEYTTYNKGHDWCKKDGWNKVWCSDDHDAPENCKSQY
;
A
#
# COMPACT_ATOMS: atom_id res chain seq x y z
N MET A 1 61.69 9.39 -59.58
CA MET A 1 62.53 8.65 -58.61
C MET A 1 62.25 9.29 -57.26
N GLN A 2 61.47 8.72 -56.33
CA GLN A 2 61.81 7.60 -55.41
C GLN A 2 63.23 7.81 -54.82
N LEU A 3 63.49 7.87 -53.50
CA LEU A 3 62.94 7.17 -52.34
C LEU A 3 63.32 7.88 -51.01
N THR A 4 62.37 7.82 -50.06
CA THR A 4 62.45 7.68 -48.59
C THR A 4 63.75 7.93 -47.81
N ASN A 5 63.60 8.63 -46.68
CA ASN A 5 64.15 8.17 -45.41
C ASN A 5 63.11 8.29 -44.28
N ILE A 6 62.90 7.17 -43.59
CA ILE A 6 62.01 6.95 -42.45
C ILE A 6 62.91 6.91 -41.22
N LEU A 7 62.52 7.51 -40.09
CA LEU A 7 62.63 6.96 -38.71
C LEU A 7 62.10 8.02 -37.70
N THR A 8 60.88 7.92 -37.17
CA THR A 8 60.41 7.25 -35.91
C THR A 8 60.59 8.09 -34.64
N VAL A 9 59.69 7.84 -33.64
CA VAL A 9 59.66 8.28 -32.22
C VAL A 9 58.66 9.45 -31.98
N ALA A 10 57.68 9.43 -31.06
CA ALA A 10 57.33 8.56 -29.94
C ALA A 10 55.81 8.61 -29.62
N LEU A 11 55.38 7.59 -28.89
CA LEU A 11 54.13 7.47 -28.14
C LEU A 11 53.76 8.71 -27.31
N LEU A 12 52.46 8.92 -27.09
CA LEU A 12 51.87 8.87 -25.75
C LEU A 12 50.34 8.77 -25.85
N ALA A 13 49.83 7.57 -25.57
CA ALA A 13 48.44 7.34 -25.25
C ALA A 13 48.15 7.99 -23.89
N LEU A 14 47.48 9.15 -23.90
CA LEU A 14 46.86 9.68 -22.70
C LEU A 14 45.58 8.89 -22.48
N GLY A 15 45.70 7.86 -21.64
CA GLY A 15 44.55 7.17 -21.06
C GLY A 15 43.67 8.21 -20.38
N ALA A 16 42.43 8.32 -20.85
CA ALA A 16 41.38 9.01 -20.13
C ALA A 16 41.17 8.26 -18.81
N THR A 17 41.76 8.74 -17.72
CA THR A 17 41.26 8.42 -16.39
C THR A 17 39.87 9.05 -16.33
N ALA A 18 38.84 8.23 -16.51
CA ALA A 18 37.47 8.62 -16.25
C ALA A 18 37.39 9.07 -14.78
N MET A 19 37.46 10.38 -14.56
CA MET A 19 37.05 10.94 -13.29
C MET A 19 35.58 10.58 -13.10
N PRO A 20 35.14 10.09 -11.93
CA PRO A 20 33.72 9.91 -11.68
C PRO A 20 33.04 11.25 -11.94
N ALA A 21 32.09 11.24 -12.89
CA ALA A 21 31.34 12.44 -13.23
C ALA A 21 30.72 12.99 -11.93
N PRO A 22 30.86 14.31 -11.64
CA PRO A 22 30.16 14.91 -10.53
C PRO A 22 28.67 14.60 -10.71
N GLU A 23 28.05 13.98 -9.70
CA GLU A 23 26.59 13.88 -9.68
C GLU A 23 26.06 15.31 -9.90
N PRO A 24 25.13 15.51 -10.85
CA PRO A 24 24.68 16.85 -11.18
C PRO A 24 24.14 17.48 -9.90
N GLU A 25 24.59 18.69 -9.57
CA GLU A 25 24.21 19.39 -8.34
C GLU A 25 22.69 19.47 -8.19
N ALA A 26 21.95 19.51 -9.30
CA ALA A 26 20.49 19.40 -9.35
C ALA A 26 19.92 18.09 -8.75
N ALA A 27 20.62 16.96 -8.86
CA ALA A 27 20.24 15.71 -8.21
C ALA A 27 20.48 15.76 -6.69
N LEU A 28 21.55 16.44 -6.24
CA LEU A 28 21.83 16.65 -4.82
C LEU A 28 20.82 17.64 -4.21
N GLU A 29 20.50 18.74 -4.90
CA GLU A 29 19.47 19.69 -4.49
C GLU A 29 18.08 19.05 -4.49
N GLY A 30 17.75 18.25 -5.51
CA GLY A 30 16.50 17.49 -5.57
C GLY A 30 16.36 16.46 -4.43
N ARG A 31 17.45 15.76 -4.07
CA ARG A 31 17.48 14.85 -2.92
C ARG A 31 17.34 15.59 -1.60
N THR A 32 18.00 16.75 -1.46
CA THR A 32 17.97 17.57 -0.23
C THR A 32 16.60 18.21 -0.01
N LEU A 33 15.97 18.73 -1.08
CA LEU A 33 14.60 19.24 -1.05
C LEU A 33 13.58 18.13 -0.79
N GLY A 34 13.77 16.95 -1.39
CA GLY A 34 12.93 15.78 -1.14
C GLY A 34 12.99 15.30 0.33
N LEU A 35 14.18 15.33 0.92
CA LEU A 35 14.40 15.02 2.34
C LEU A 35 13.77 16.06 3.27
N LEU A 36 13.97 17.37 2.99
CA LEU A 36 13.35 18.43 3.77
C LEU A 36 11.82 18.35 3.73
N LYS A 37 11.25 18.09 2.54
CA LYS A 37 9.81 17.95 2.35
C LYS A 37 9.26 16.73 3.09
N CYS A 38 9.99 15.62 3.09
CA CYS A 38 9.65 14.40 3.82
C CYS A 38 9.53 14.66 5.32
N ILE A 39 10.60 15.23 5.91
CA ILE A 39 10.67 15.49 7.34
C ILE A 39 9.62 16.52 7.76
N LYS A 40 9.45 17.62 6.99
CA LYS A 40 8.41 18.63 7.26
C LYS A 40 6.99 18.07 7.25
N SER A 41 6.75 17.03 6.45
CA SER A 41 5.44 16.40 6.31
C SER A 41 5.24 15.24 7.31
N GLY A 42 6.11 15.13 8.32
CA GLY A 42 6.04 14.10 9.37
C GLY A 42 6.54 12.72 8.93
N GLY A 43 7.17 12.61 7.76
CA GLY A 43 7.76 11.38 7.26
C GLY A 43 9.16 11.12 7.81
N LYS A 44 9.54 9.85 7.89
CA LYS A 44 10.89 9.35 8.17
C LYS A 44 11.56 8.96 6.86
N TYR A 45 12.64 9.63 6.51
CA TYR A 45 13.39 9.32 5.28
C TYR A 45 14.29 8.10 5.49
N ASP A 46 14.11 7.08 4.66
CA ASP A 46 14.99 5.90 4.57
C ASP A 46 16.14 6.21 3.61
N TRP A 47 17.32 6.47 4.19
CA TRP A 47 18.54 6.81 3.44
C TRP A 47 19.03 5.66 2.55
N PHE A 48 18.77 4.40 2.93
CA PHE A 48 19.18 3.24 2.14
C PHE A 48 18.29 3.00 0.92
N LYS A 49 16.99 3.30 1.06
CA LYS A 49 16.00 3.14 -0.02
C LYS A 49 15.73 4.44 -0.79
N HIS A 50 16.37 5.53 -0.41
CA HIS A 50 16.11 6.88 -0.91
C HIS A 50 14.61 7.24 -0.95
N LYS A 51 13.84 6.82 0.06
CA LYS A 51 12.38 6.93 0.10
C LYS A 51 11.89 7.56 1.40
N CYS A 52 10.90 8.45 1.29
CA CYS A 52 10.17 8.96 2.45
C CYS A 52 9.10 7.96 2.90
N ASN A 53 9.17 7.50 4.15
CA ASN A 53 8.14 6.67 4.77
C ASN A 53 7.31 7.54 5.72
N TYR A 54 6.02 7.66 5.45
CA TYR A 54 5.10 8.32 6.38
C TYR A 54 4.65 7.33 7.45
N PRO A 55 4.50 7.76 8.71
CA PRO A 55 3.80 6.94 9.68
C PRO A 55 2.40 6.64 9.13
N GLU A 56 2.01 5.37 9.13
CA GLU A 56 0.61 5.04 8.87
C GLU A 56 -0.26 5.81 9.86
N PRO A 57 -1.34 6.47 9.42
CA PRO A 57 -2.21 7.20 10.32
C PRO A 57 -2.75 6.25 11.38
N GLU A 58 -2.62 6.65 12.64
CA GLU A 58 -3.12 5.86 13.77
C GLU A 58 -4.65 5.83 13.69
N CYS A 59 -5.19 4.65 13.35
CA CYS A 59 -6.62 4.44 13.33
C CYS A 59 -7.15 4.14 14.74
N PRO A 60 -8.38 4.59 15.07
CA PRO A 60 -9.05 4.16 16.29
C PRO A 60 -9.11 2.64 16.41
N TYR A 61 -9.20 2.14 17.64
CA TYR A 61 -9.22 0.70 17.93
C TYR A 61 -10.21 -0.07 17.02
N GLY A 62 -9.73 -1.17 16.43
CA GLY A 62 -10.52 -2.02 15.53
C GLY A 62 -10.63 -1.55 14.08
N LYS A 63 -10.21 -0.32 13.75
CA LYS A 63 -10.20 0.19 12.36
C LYS A 63 -8.83 0.00 11.70
N LYS A 64 -8.84 -0.08 10.37
CA LYS A 64 -7.64 -0.10 9.52
C LYS A 64 -7.67 1.06 8.54
N TRP A 65 -6.50 1.59 8.21
CA TRP A 65 -6.38 2.63 7.19
C TRP A 65 -6.69 2.04 5.81
N ASP A 66 -7.67 2.61 5.12
CA ASP A 66 -7.95 2.34 3.72
C ASP A 66 -7.26 3.43 2.88
N ASP A 67 -6.17 3.07 2.21
CA ASP A 67 -5.40 4.02 1.41
C ASP A 67 -6.19 4.54 0.19
N TYR A 68 -7.11 3.74 -0.35
CA TYR A 68 -7.93 4.13 -1.49
C TYR A 68 -8.97 5.18 -1.08
N LYS A 69 -9.61 4.98 0.07
CA LYS A 69 -10.63 5.89 0.61
C LYS A 69 -10.05 7.01 1.48
N LYS A 70 -8.74 6.98 1.75
CA LYS A 70 -8.02 7.91 2.63
C LYS A 70 -8.71 8.10 3.99
N LYS A 71 -9.22 7.01 4.58
CA LYS A 71 -9.88 7.01 5.88
C LYS A 71 -9.72 5.68 6.62
N CYS A 72 -9.91 5.72 7.94
CA CYS A 72 -9.97 4.53 8.77
C CYS A 72 -11.36 3.86 8.67
N GLU A 73 -11.41 2.61 8.24
CA GLU A 73 -12.64 1.80 8.20
C GLU A 73 -12.50 0.52 9.04
N TYR A 74 -13.62 -0.01 9.50
CA TYR A 74 -13.63 -1.36 10.07
C TYR A 74 -13.37 -2.39 8.97
N PRO A 75 -12.47 -3.36 9.20
CA PRO A 75 -12.26 -4.43 8.24
C PRO A 75 -13.54 -5.28 8.11
N PRO A 76 -13.77 -5.90 6.95
CA PRO A 76 -14.86 -6.85 6.79
C PRO A 76 -14.67 -8.07 7.69
N TYR A 77 -15.77 -8.75 8.01
CA TYR A 77 -15.72 -10.13 8.47
C TYR A 77 -15.07 -11.03 7.42
N ASP A 78 -14.53 -12.15 7.88
CA ASP A 78 -14.12 -13.21 6.97
C ASP A 78 -15.38 -13.90 6.43
N PRO A 79 -15.36 -14.42 5.18
CA PRO A 79 -16.51 -15.13 4.63
C PRO A 79 -16.96 -16.25 5.58
N PRO A 80 -18.24 -16.29 5.98
CA PRO A 80 -18.73 -17.33 6.87
C PRO A 80 -18.69 -18.69 6.16
N LYS A 81 -18.37 -19.73 6.91
CA LYS A 81 -18.35 -21.11 6.41
C LYS A 81 -19.71 -21.73 6.63
N CYS A 82 -20.60 -21.58 5.66
CA CYS A 82 -21.96 -22.12 5.71
C CYS A 82 -22.04 -23.47 5.02
N TYR A 83 -22.88 -24.37 5.54
CA TYR A 83 -23.11 -25.67 4.94
C TYR A 83 -24.38 -25.60 4.09
N GLN A 84 -24.35 -26.18 2.88
CA GLN A 84 -25.54 -26.16 2.03
C GLN A 84 -26.74 -26.82 2.74
N PRO A 85 -27.95 -26.23 2.63
CA PRO A 85 -28.36 -25.17 1.70
C PRO A 85 -28.14 -23.72 2.18
N GLU A 86 -27.47 -23.51 3.32
CA GLU A 86 -27.26 -22.18 3.89
C GLU A 86 -26.27 -21.34 3.09
N HIS A 87 -26.37 -20.02 3.26
CA HIS A 87 -25.36 -19.08 2.82
C HIS A 87 -25.11 -18.00 3.87
N GLY A 88 -24.07 -17.21 3.63
CA GLY A 88 -23.66 -16.16 4.54
C GLY A 88 -24.60 -14.99 4.54
N TRP A 89 -24.89 -14.45 5.71
CA TRP A 89 -25.67 -13.25 5.95
C TRP A 89 -24.88 -12.27 6.80
N CYS A 90 -25.18 -10.99 6.66
CA CYS A 90 -24.74 -9.97 7.60
C CYS A 90 -25.87 -9.02 7.98
N SER A 91 -25.94 -8.68 9.26
CA SER A 91 -27.05 -7.93 9.86
C SER A 91 -26.55 -6.81 10.76
N LYS A 92 -27.12 -5.62 10.59
CA LYS A 92 -26.84 -4.44 11.44
C LYS A 92 -27.83 -4.27 12.59
N SER A 93 -28.97 -4.94 12.52
CA SER A 93 -29.99 -4.97 13.56
C SER A 93 -30.85 -6.23 13.42
N LYS A 94 -31.69 -6.53 14.41
CA LYS A 94 -32.62 -7.69 14.41
C LYS A 94 -33.59 -7.79 13.24
N ASN A 95 -33.75 -6.71 12.47
CA ASN A 95 -34.68 -6.63 11.33
C ASN A 95 -34.00 -6.21 10.03
N GLU A 96 -32.70 -5.91 10.04
CA GLU A 96 -31.98 -5.39 8.88
C GLU A 96 -30.77 -6.26 8.59
N TYR A 97 -30.90 -7.07 7.56
CA TYR A 97 -29.93 -8.06 7.14
C TYR A 97 -29.82 -8.11 5.61
N THR A 98 -28.67 -8.58 5.13
CA THR A 98 -28.37 -8.74 3.72
C THR A 98 -27.47 -9.95 3.52
N THR A 99 -27.43 -10.47 2.30
CA THR A 99 -26.52 -11.56 1.97
C THR A 99 -25.07 -11.10 2.15
N TYR A 100 -24.21 -12.01 2.59
CA TYR A 100 -22.83 -11.67 2.90
C TYR A 100 -22.11 -11.13 1.67
N ASN A 101 -21.57 -9.92 1.80
CA ASN A 101 -20.74 -9.28 0.81
C ASN A 101 -19.61 -8.52 1.50
N LYS A 102 -18.36 -8.84 1.15
CA LYS A 102 -17.15 -8.26 1.77
C LYS A 102 -17.09 -6.72 1.67
N GLY A 103 -17.72 -6.13 0.66
CA GLY A 103 -17.77 -4.68 0.47
C GLY A 103 -18.94 -3.98 1.19
N HIS A 104 -19.91 -4.74 1.69
CA HIS A 104 -21.11 -4.18 2.32
C HIS A 104 -20.81 -3.71 3.75
N ASP A 105 -21.33 -2.54 4.13
CA ASP A 105 -21.05 -1.95 5.44
C ASP A 105 -21.53 -2.82 6.61
N TRP A 106 -22.63 -3.55 6.43
CA TRP A 106 -23.20 -4.44 7.46
C TRP A 106 -22.38 -5.71 7.67
N CYS A 107 -21.42 -5.98 6.80
CA CYS A 107 -20.50 -7.10 6.88
C CYS A 107 -19.15 -6.68 7.47
N LYS A 108 -19.03 -5.48 8.08
CA LYS A 108 -17.81 -4.98 8.73
C LYS A 108 -17.76 -5.32 10.22
N LYS A 109 -16.56 -5.58 10.75
CA LYS A 109 -16.25 -5.82 12.16
C LYS A 109 -16.33 -4.53 12.99
N ASP A 110 -17.47 -3.85 12.98
CA ASP A 110 -17.69 -2.57 13.68
C ASP A 110 -18.09 -2.72 15.16
N GLY A 111 -18.17 -3.96 15.64
CA GLY A 111 -18.55 -4.32 17.01
C GLY A 111 -20.06 -4.55 17.20
N TRP A 112 -20.89 -4.12 16.25
CA TRP A 112 -22.35 -4.24 16.33
C TRP A 112 -22.87 -5.27 15.34
N ASN A 113 -22.40 -5.19 14.09
CA ASN A 113 -22.80 -6.07 13.01
C ASN A 113 -22.48 -7.53 13.33
N LYS A 114 -23.37 -8.40 12.87
CA LYS A 114 -23.27 -9.86 13.01
C LYS A 114 -23.17 -10.49 11.64
N VAL A 115 -22.36 -11.54 11.53
CA VAL A 115 -22.27 -12.39 10.34
C VAL A 115 -22.58 -13.82 10.76
N TRP A 116 -23.47 -14.46 10.02
CA TRP A 116 -24.07 -15.74 10.39
C TRP A 116 -24.44 -16.53 9.13
N CYS A 117 -24.78 -17.80 9.31
CA CYS A 117 -25.23 -18.70 8.26
C CYS A 117 -26.71 -19.02 8.47
N SER A 118 -27.44 -19.11 7.37
CA SER A 118 -28.83 -19.54 7.33
C SER A 118 -29.25 -19.80 5.89
N ASP A 119 -30.26 -20.62 5.68
CA ASP A 119 -31.02 -20.59 4.44
C ASP A 119 -31.91 -19.34 4.35
N ASP A 120 -32.48 -19.11 3.17
CA ASP A 120 -33.35 -17.96 2.88
C ASP A 120 -34.63 -17.92 3.69
N HIS A 121 -35.22 -19.10 3.98
CA HIS A 121 -36.50 -19.20 4.68
C HIS A 121 -36.35 -18.81 6.14
N ASP A 122 -35.27 -19.25 6.78
CA ASP A 122 -35.02 -19.05 8.21
C ASP A 122 -34.27 -17.74 8.49
N ALA A 123 -33.76 -17.05 7.45
CA ALA A 123 -33.00 -15.81 7.60
C ALA A 123 -33.71 -14.71 8.44
N PRO A 124 -35.02 -14.43 8.28
CA PRO A 124 -35.69 -13.41 9.09
C PRO A 124 -35.72 -13.75 10.59
N GLU A 125 -35.87 -15.03 10.95
CA GLU A 125 -35.89 -15.46 12.35
C GLU A 125 -34.47 -15.56 12.93
N ASN A 126 -33.53 -16.10 12.16
CA ASN A 126 -32.13 -16.16 12.54
C ASN A 126 -31.50 -14.78 12.71
N CYS A 127 -31.89 -13.79 11.91
CA CYS A 127 -31.46 -12.40 12.10
C CYS A 127 -31.87 -11.87 13.50
N LYS A 128 -33.10 -12.17 13.94
CA LYS A 128 -33.59 -11.73 15.25
C LYS A 128 -32.85 -12.41 16.39
N SER A 129 -32.40 -13.66 16.23
CA SER A 129 -31.67 -14.37 17.29
C SER A 129 -30.24 -13.86 17.50
N GLN A 130 -29.70 -13.05 16.58
CA GLN A 130 -28.36 -12.46 16.73
C GLN A 130 -28.30 -11.22 17.66
N TYR A 131 -29.46 -10.70 18.08
CA TYR A 131 -29.62 -9.41 18.80
C TYR A 131 -30.62 -9.53 19.95
#